data_AF-A0A7X5L5R4-F1
#
_entry.id   AF-A0A7X5L5R4-F1
#
_cell.length_a   1.000
_cell.length_b   1.000
_cell.length_c   1.000
_cell.angle_alpha   90.00
_cell.angle_beta   90.00
_cell.angle_gamma   90.00
#
_symmetry.space_group_name_H-M   'P 1'
#
loop_
_entity.id
_entity.type
_entity.pdbx_description
1 polymer ?
#
loop_
_entity_poly.entity_id
_entity_poly.type
_entity_poly.pdbx_seq_one_letter_code
_entity_poly.pdbx_strand_id
1 'polypeptide(L)'
;MKQLIAVSPILFESVNYEPGDELPTHNAGLVEIWIGNGAAIWQDNEEPKKKPVKGKAQTAPAGLTGDAYPSAGPEQDLVGKPPSRSARGAPPEPTKGRRKSRA
;
A
#
# COMPACT_ATOMS: atom_id res chain seq x y z
N MET A 1 32.46 15.99 5.52
CA MET A 1 32.47 16.65 6.84
C MET A 1 32.09 15.60 7.86
N LYS A 2 32.87 15.45 8.95
CA LYS A 2 32.59 14.47 10.01
C LYS A 2 31.45 14.98 10.88
N GLN A 3 30.39 14.20 11.00
CA GLN A 3 29.29 14.49 11.92
C GLN A 3 29.33 13.48 13.05
N LEU A 4 29.04 13.95 14.26
CA LEU A 4 28.89 13.10 15.42
C LEU A 4 27.42 12.68 15.50
N ILE A 5 27.15 11.38 15.53
CA ILE A 5 25.79 10.85 15.55
C ILE A 5 25.53 10.15 16.88
N ALA A 6 24.38 10.44 17.48
CA ALA A 6 23.90 9.75 18.67
C ALA A 6 23.55 8.29 18.33
N VAL A 7 24.01 7.34 19.14
CA VAL A 7 23.64 5.91 19.07
C VAL A 7 22.59 5.59 20.14
N SER A 8 22.61 6.33 21.23
CA SER A 8 21.68 6.23 22.36
C SER A 8 21.03 7.59 22.61
N PRO A 9 19.85 7.65 23.25
CA PRO A 9 19.21 8.91 23.58
C PRO A 9 20.10 9.75 24.49
N ILE A 10 20.45 10.96 24.06
CA ILE A 10 21.32 11.89 24.79
C ILE A 10 20.55 13.19 25.01
N LEU A 11 20.45 13.61 26.27
CA LEU A 11 19.91 14.92 26.62
C LEU A 11 21.07 15.93 26.67
N PHE A 12 21.05 16.91 25.78
CA PHE A 12 22.06 17.98 25.72
C PHE A 12 21.38 19.33 25.46
N GLU A 13 21.73 20.37 26.22
CA GLU A 13 21.15 21.73 26.11
C GLU A 13 19.61 21.78 26.13
N SER A 14 18.97 20.88 26.89
CA SER A 14 17.50 20.71 26.93
C SER A 14 16.87 20.16 25.65
N VAL A 15 17.69 19.66 24.72
CA VAL A 15 17.28 18.92 23.53
C VAL A 15 17.58 17.45 23.74
N ASN A 16 16.59 16.60 23.49
CA ASN A 16 16.76 15.16 23.53
C ASN A 16 17.08 14.68 22.12
N TYR A 17 18.28 14.17 21.92
CA TYR A 17 18.76 13.62 20.65
C TYR A 17 18.44 12.14 20.60
N GLU A 18 17.74 11.71 19.55
CA GLU A 18 17.44 10.30 19.32
C GLU A 18 18.60 9.59 18.59
N PRO A 19 18.67 8.25 18.66
CA PRO A 19 19.63 7.49 17.87
C PRO A 19 19.51 7.82 16.37
N GLY A 20 20.60 8.31 15.77
CA GLY A 20 20.65 8.78 14.38
C GLY A 20 20.67 10.29 14.23
N ASP A 21 20.42 11.06 15.29
CA ASP A 21 20.50 12.52 15.25
C ASP A 21 21.94 13.02 15.29
N GLU A 22 22.17 14.16 14.63
CA GLU A 22 23.44 14.87 14.63
C GLU A 22 23.64 15.62 15.95
N LEU A 23 24.72 15.32 16.65
CA LEU A 23 25.09 15.95 17.91
C LEU A 23 25.95 17.20 17.70
N PRO A 24 25.78 18.24 18.54
CA PRO A 24 26.65 19.40 18.51
C PRO A 24 28.08 19.04 18.92
N THR A 25 29.05 19.53 18.15
CA THR A 25 30.49 19.37 18.44
C THR A 25 31.09 20.58 19.18
N HIS A 26 30.25 21.46 19.74
CA HIS A 26 30.67 22.69 20.41
C HIS A 26 31.48 22.45 21.69
N ASN A 27 31.31 21.30 22.37
CA ASN A 27 32.04 20.96 23.59
C ASN A 27 32.82 19.64 23.42
N ALA A 28 34.12 19.75 23.14
CA ALA A 28 34.99 18.60 22.91
C ALA A 28 35.04 17.61 24.09
N GLY A 29 34.93 18.09 25.34
CA GLY A 29 34.98 17.21 26.51
C GLY A 29 33.77 16.28 26.62
N LEU A 30 32.58 16.74 26.22
CA LEU A 30 31.39 15.90 26.20
C LEU A 30 31.40 14.92 25.03
N VAL A 31 31.90 15.35 23.87
CA VAL A 31 32.06 14.49 22.69
C VAL A 31 32.95 13.29 23.02
N GLU A 32 34.07 13.49 23.71
CA GLU A 32 34.95 12.41 24.13
C GLU A 32 34.27 11.43 25.09
N ILE A 33 33.49 11.93 26.06
CA ILE A 33 32.72 11.09 26.99
C ILE A 33 31.67 10.28 26.24
N TRP A 34 30.96 10.88 25.28
CA TRP A 34 29.96 10.18 24.48
C TRP A 34 30.57 9.10 23.60
N ILE A 35 31.73 9.37 22.99
CA ILE A 35 32.45 8.37 22.20
C ILE A 35 33.00 7.26 23.10
N GLY A 36 33.59 7.61 24.24
CA GLY A 36 34.15 6.65 25.20
C GLY A 36 33.09 5.73 25.80
N ASN A 37 31.88 6.24 26.03
CA ASN A 37 30.74 5.47 26.53
C ASN A 37 29.97 4.73 25.41
N GLY A 38 30.34 4.91 24.13
CA GLY A 38 29.62 4.34 22.99
C GLY A 38 28.24 4.98 22.75
N ALA A 39 27.97 6.13 23.34
CA ALA A 39 26.73 6.89 23.19
C ALA A 39 26.67 7.66 21.85
N ALA A 40 27.84 7.97 21.27
CA ALA A 40 27.95 8.66 19.98
C ALA A 40 29.10 8.12 19.13
N ILE A 41 28.95 8.17 17.81
CA ILE A 41 29.96 7.70 16.83
C ILE A 41 30.20 8.77 15.78
N TRP A 42 31.45 8.94 15.36
CA TRP A 42 31.80 9.75 14.20
C TRP A 42 31.38 9.04 12.91
N GLN A 43 30.46 9.65 12.18
CA GLN A 43 30.09 9.19 10.84
C GLN A 43 30.64 10.16 9.80
N ASP A 44 31.47 9.64 8.90
CA ASP A 44 31.86 10.34 7.69
C ASP A 44 30.65 10.38 6.76
N ASN A 45 30.15 11.58 6.48
CA ASN A 45 29.02 11.81 5.60
C ASN A 45 29.48 11.67 4.14
N GLU A 46 29.81 10.45 3.74
CA GLU A 46 29.77 10.01 2.35
C GLU A 46 28.57 9.08 2.19
N GLU A 47 27.61 9.56 1.39
CA GLU A 47 26.56 8.80 0.71
C GLU A 47 25.15 8.69 1.32
N PRO A 48 24.15 8.66 0.42
CA PRO A 48 23.09 9.64 0.37
C PRO A 48 21.91 9.23 1.25
N LYS A 49 21.21 10.25 1.76
CA LYS A 49 19.86 10.12 2.35
C LYS A 49 19.03 9.15 1.52
N LYS A 50 18.94 7.89 1.96
CA LYS A 50 18.05 6.90 1.37
C LYS A 50 16.65 7.43 1.59
N LYS A 51 16.06 7.98 0.52
CA LYS A 51 14.69 8.50 0.54
C LYS A 51 13.78 7.40 1.12
N PRO A 52 12.92 7.70 2.10
CA PRO A 52 12.06 6.68 2.68
C PRO A 52 11.22 6.08 1.55
N VAL A 53 11.38 4.78 1.33
CA VAL A 53 10.61 4.04 0.33
C VAL A 53 9.17 4.05 0.80
N LYS A 54 8.34 4.90 0.17
CA LYS A 54 6.93 5.04 0.52
C LYS A 54 6.25 3.68 0.26
N GLY A 55 5.77 3.06 1.33
CA GLY A 55 5.05 1.79 1.26
C GLY A 55 3.83 1.93 0.34
N LYS A 56 3.60 0.92 -0.51
CA LYS A 56 2.40 0.84 -1.34
C LYS A 56 1.30 0.15 -0.53
N ALA A 57 0.11 0.75 -0.47
CA ALA A 57 -1.05 0.11 0.13
C ALA A 57 -1.40 -1.16 -0.67
N GLN A 58 -1.49 -2.31 0.02
CA GLN A 58 -2.05 -3.54 -0.55
C GLN A 58 -3.47 -3.72 -0.05
N THR A 59 -4.40 -3.83 -0.99
CA THR A 59 -5.81 -4.18 -0.73
C THR A 59 -5.97 -5.69 -0.80
N ALA A 60 -6.69 -6.28 0.16
CA ALA A 60 -7.00 -7.71 0.16
C ALA A 60 -7.81 -8.12 -1.08
N PRO A 61 -7.59 -9.32 -1.64
CA PRO A 61 -8.43 -9.83 -2.73
C PRO A 61 -9.87 -10.02 -2.24
N ALA A 62 -10.83 -9.77 -3.13
CA ALA A 62 -12.25 -9.98 -2.85
C ALA A 62 -12.50 -11.47 -2.51
N GLY A 63 -13.29 -11.71 -1.46
CA GLY A 63 -13.68 -13.05 -1.06
C GLY A 63 -14.43 -13.79 -2.16
N LEU A 64 -14.42 -15.12 -2.10
CA LEU A 64 -15.10 -15.99 -3.05
C LEU A 64 -16.61 -15.68 -3.07
N THR A 65 -17.16 -15.40 -4.25
CA THR A 65 -18.60 -15.20 -4.42
C THR A 65 -19.33 -16.49 -4.03
N GLY A 66 -20.23 -16.43 -3.06
CA GLY A 66 -21.01 -17.60 -2.67
C GLY A 66 -21.89 -18.06 -3.83
N ASP A 67 -21.89 -19.36 -4.11
CA ASP A 67 -22.82 -19.95 -5.07
C ASP A 67 -24.22 -19.94 -4.44
N ALA A 68 -25.08 -19.04 -4.91
CA ALA A 68 -26.50 -19.08 -4.59
C ALA A 68 -27.13 -20.26 -5.36
N TYR A 69 -26.97 -21.47 -4.82
CA TYR A 69 -27.74 -22.62 -5.28
C TYR A 69 -29.20 -22.44 -4.83
N PRO A 70 -30.17 -22.28 -5.76
CA PRO A 70 -31.56 -22.40 -5.36
C PRO A 70 -31.76 -23.82 -4.84
N SER A 71 -32.23 -23.95 -3.59
CA SER A 71 -32.50 -25.23 -2.92
C SER A 71 -33.48 -26.15 -3.68
N ALA A 72 -34.08 -25.65 -4.75
CA ALA A 72 -35.23 -26.18 -5.46
C ALA A 72 -34.94 -26.64 -6.90
N GLY A 73 -33.69 -26.52 -7.39
CA GLY A 73 -33.34 -26.91 -8.76
C GLY A 73 -33.88 -25.95 -9.84
N PRO A 74 -33.41 -26.09 -11.10
CA PRO A 74 -33.65 -25.13 -12.19
C PRO A 74 -35.10 -25.05 -12.67
N GLU A 75 -35.95 -26.00 -12.30
CA GLU A 75 -37.32 -26.08 -12.84
C GLU A 75 -38.38 -25.36 -11.99
N GLN A 76 -38.15 -25.14 -10.69
CA GLN A 76 -39.15 -24.52 -9.82
C GLN A 76 -39.29 -23.00 -10.01
N ASP A 77 -38.29 -22.37 -10.65
CA ASP A 77 -38.28 -20.93 -10.93
C ASP A 77 -39.11 -20.55 -12.19
N LEU A 78 -39.90 -21.51 -12.70
CA LEU A 78 -40.84 -21.36 -13.82
C LEU A 78 -42.28 -21.10 -13.35
N VAL A 79 -42.58 -21.20 -12.05
CA VAL A 79 -43.92 -20.91 -11.52
C VAL A 79 -44.15 -19.41 -11.51
N GLY A 80 -44.85 -18.88 -12.53
CA GLY A 80 -45.25 -17.48 -12.62
C GLY A 80 -44.49 -16.64 -13.66
N LYS A 81 -43.50 -17.19 -14.37
CA LYS A 81 -42.89 -16.50 -15.52
C LYS A 81 -43.81 -16.62 -16.75
N PRO A 82 -44.26 -15.50 -17.35
CA PRO A 82 -45.05 -15.58 -18.58
C PRO A 82 -44.21 -16.24 -19.70
N PRO A 83 -44.83 -17.07 -20.57
CA PRO A 83 -44.12 -17.86 -21.58
C PRO A 83 -43.29 -16.97 -22.50
N SER A 84 -42.15 -17.46 -22.98
CA SER A 84 -41.19 -16.68 -23.78
C SER A 84 -41.82 -16.09 -25.06
N ARG A 85 -41.23 -15.01 -25.61
CA ARG A 85 -41.74 -14.34 -26.83
C ARG A 85 -41.89 -15.30 -28.03
N SER A 86 -41.06 -16.33 -28.12
CA SER A 86 -41.17 -17.41 -29.12
C SER A 86 -42.41 -18.28 -28.89
N ALA A 87 -42.70 -18.64 -27.64
CA ALA A 87 -43.92 -19.36 -27.28
C ALA A 87 -45.20 -18.51 -27.44
N ARG A 88 -45.08 -17.18 -27.44
CA ARG A 88 -46.17 -16.22 -27.69
C ARG A 88 -46.43 -15.93 -29.18
N GLY A 89 -45.69 -16.57 -30.10
CA GLY A 89 -45.88 -16.40 -31.54
C GLY A 89 -45.54 -15.00 -32.10
N ALA A 90 -44.77 -14.20 -31.36
CA ALA A 90 -44.41 -12.86 -31.83
C ALA A 90 -43.29 -12.93 -32.90
N PRO A 91 -43.39 -12.15 -33.99
CA PRO A 91 -42.39 -12.18 -35.06
C PRO A 91 -41.01 -11.74 -34.56
N PRO A 92 -39.92 -12.35 -35.07
CA PRO A 92 -38.56 -11.96 -34.73
C PRO A 92 -38.27 -10.55 -35.24
N GLU A 93 -37.56 -9.76 -34.43
CA GLU A 93 -37.16 -8.42 -34.81
C GLU A 93 -36.03 -8.50 -35.86
N PRO A 94 -36.08 -7.71 -36.95
CA PRO A 94 -35.06 -7.78 -37.98
C PRO A 94 -33.70 -7.34 -37.42
N THR A 95 -32.70 -8.22 -37.53
CA THR A 95 -31.34 -7.95 -37.07
C THR A 95 -30.76 -6.78 -37.86
N LYS A 96 -30.57 -5.63 -37.20
CA LYS A 96 -29.91 -4.46 -37.80
C LYS A 96 -28.41 -4.78 -37.94
N GLY A 97 -28.01 -5.34 -39.08
CA GLY A 97 -26.64 -5.76 -39.36
C GLY A 97 -25.66 -4.58 -39.29
N ARG A 98 -24.65 -4.71 -38.42
CA ARG A 98 -23.52 -3.77 -38.29
C ARG A 98 -22.70 -3.79 -39.58
N ARG A 99 -22.76 -2.71 -40.38
CA ARG A 99 -21.89 -2.53 -41.56
C ARG A 99 -20.43 -2.48 -41.10
N LYS A 100 -19.60 -3.42 -41.57
CA LYS A 100 -18.15 -3.37 -41.38
C LYS A 100 -17.57 -2.37 -42.39
N SER A 101 -17.03 -1.26 -41.93
CA SER A 101 -16.18 -0.38 -42.74
C SER A 101 -14.83 -1.07 -42.98
N ARG A 102 -14.42 -1.19 -44.25
CA ARG A 102 -13.08 -1.63 -44.66
C ARG A 102 -12.11 -0.45 -44.46
N ALA A 103 -10.94 -0.73 -43.88
CA ALA A 103 -9.80 0.17 -43.78
C ALA A 103 -9.01 0.21 -45.10
#